data_AF-A0A950H9N2-F1
#
_entry.id   AF-A0A950H9N2-F1
#
_cell.length_a   1.000
_cell.length_b   1.000
_cell.length_c   1.000
_cell.angle_alpha   90.00
_cell.angle_beta   90.00
_cell.angle_gamma   90.00
#
_symmetry.space_group_name_H-M   'P 1'
#
loop_
_entity.id
_entity.type
_entity.pdbx_description
1 polymer ?
#
loop_
_entity_poly.entity_id
_entity_poly.type
_entity_poly.pdbx_seq_one_letter_code
_entity_poly.pdbx_strand_id
1 'polypeptide(L)' 'KFNTCFSSDRHSAGIRQDMAEGTALGVTGTPTFFINGRELVGAQPPPKFDEVIDEELARAQAAASPRQAMK' A
#
# COMPACT_ATOMS: atom_id res chain seq x y z
N LYS A 1 16.42 22.36 16.79
CA LYS A 1 15.09 21.74 16.59
C LYS A 1 15.18 20.45 15.77
N PHE A 2 15.71 20.44 14.54
CA PHE A 2 15.92 19.19 13.76
C PHE A 2 16.93 18.23 14.43
N ASN A 3 18.18 18.68 14.68
CA ASN A 3 19.23 17.81 15.24
C ASN A 3 18.79 17.12 16.55
N THR A 4 18.15 17.87 17.44
CA THR A 4 17.59 17.34 18.69
C THR A 4 16.53 16.26 18.45
N CYS A 5 15.65 16.43 17.45
CA CYS A 5 14.67 15.41 17.08
C CYS A 5 15.39 14.17 16.54
N PHE A 6 16.31 14.37 15.60
CA PHE A 6 17.05 13.31 14.92
C PHE A 6 17.88 12.44 15.88
N SER A 7 18.52 13.05 16.89
CA SER A 7 19.39 12.34 17.83
C SER A 7 18.67 11.81 19.08
N SER A 8 17.37 12.01 19.22
CA SER A 8 16.64 11.69 20.46
C SER A 8 16.11 10.27 20.56
N ASP A 9 16.27 9.45 19.51
CA ASP A 9 15.68 8.10 19.39
C ASP A 9 14.16 8.03 19.61
N ARG A 10 13.48 9.18 19.65
CA ARG A 10 12.06 9.30 19.97
C ARG A 10 11.16 8.42 19.08
N HIS A 11 11.59 8.15 17.85
CA HIS A 11 10.83 7.39 16.85
C HIS A 11 11.35 5.98 16.61
N SER A 12 12.40 5.54 17.33
CA SER A 12 13.09 4.28 17.05
C SER A 12 12.19 3.05 17.25
N ALA A 13 11.19 3.11 18.13
CA ALA A 13 10.20 2.06 18.28
C ALA A 13 9.26 1.96 17.06
N GLY A 14 8.76 3.10 16.57
CA GLY A 14 7.92 3.16 15.37
C GLY A 14 8.67 2.68 14.13
N ILE A 15 9.90 3.15 13.93
CA ILE A 15 10.76 2.72 12.81
C ILE A 15 10.94 1.19 12.81
N ARG A 16 11.18 0.58 13.97
CA ARG A 16 11.31 -0.89 14.08
C ARG A 16 10.00 -1.61 13.76
N GLN A 17 8.87 -1.07 14.20
CA GLN A 17 7.56 -1.63 13.89
C GLN A 17 7.28 -1.56 12.38
N ASP A 18 7.50 -0.41 11.75
CA ASP A 18 7.28 -0.21 10.32
C ASP A 18 8.19 -1.14 9.48
N MET A 19 9.45 -1.30 9.87
CA MET A 19 10.39 -2.24 9.22
C MET A 19 9.93 -3.71 9.34
N ALA A 20 9.41 -4.10 10.51
CA ALA A 20 8.88 -5.44 10.73
C ALA A 20 7.61 -5.69 9.91
N GLU A 21 6.72 -4.71 9.83
CA GLU A 21 5.51 -4.78 9.01
C GLU A 21 5.84 -4.94 7.52
N GLY A 22 6.73 -4.11 6.98
CA GLY A 22 7.17 -4.23 5.59
C GLY A 22 7.78 -5.60 5.29
N THR A 23 8.61 -6.13 6.20
CA THR A 23 9.18 -7.47 6.07
C THR A 23 8.10 -8.56 6.11
N ALA A 24 7.13 -8.44 7.01
CA ALA A 24 6.03 -9.40 7.14
C ALA A 24 5.11 -9.41 5.92
N LEU A 25 4.94 -8.26 5.26
CA LEU A 25 4.23 -8.11 3.98
C LEU A 25 5.06 -8.56 2.76
N GLY A 26 6.32 -8.96 2.96
CA GLY A 26 7.20 -9.43 1.89
C GLY A 26 7.84 -8.32 1.05
N VAL A 27 7.81 -7.06 1.51
CA VAL A 27 8.40 -5.93 0.79
C VAL A 27 9.92 -6.08 0.71
N THR A 28 10.45 -6.23 -0.51
CA THR A 28 11.90 -6.38 -0.76
C THR A 28 12.58 -5.11 -1.26
N GLY A 29 11.83 -4.03 -1.51
CA GLY A 29 12.38 -2.79 -2.06
C GLY A 29 11.39 -1.64 -2.07
N THR A 30 11.91 -0.42 -2.25
CA THR A 30 11.11 0.81 -2.25
C THR A 30 11.20 1.56 -3.59
N PRO A 31 10.10 2.20 -4.05
CA PRO A 31 8.78 2.17 -3.44
C PRO A 31 8.04 0.85 -3.77
N THR A 32 7.24 0.37 -2.83
CA THR A 32 6.25 -0.70 -3.04
C THR A 32 4.92 -0.18 -2.53
N PHE A 33 3.86 -0.34 -3.32
CA PHE A 33 2.53 0.15 -3.02
C PHE A 33 1.57 -1.02 -2.84
N PHE A 34 0.58 -0.87 -1.97
CA PHE A 34 -0.55 -1.78 -1.86
C PHE A 34 -1.84 -1.01 -2.12
N ILE A 35 -2.54 -1.34 -3.21
CA ILE A 35 -3.82 -0.73 -3.58
C ILE A 35 -4.91 -1.75 -3.28
N ASN A 36 -5.64 -1.55 -2.18
CA ASN A 36 -6.63 -2.51 -1.64
C ASN A 36 -6.09 -3.94 -1.49
N GLY A 37 -4.83 -4.08 -1.09
CA GLY A 37 -4.15 -5.37 -0.93
C GLY A 37 -3.47 -5.91 -2.18
N ARG A 38 -3.59 -5.24 -3.34
CA ARG A 38 -2.80 -5.57 -4.53
C ARG A 38 -1.47 -4.86 -4.52
N GLU A 39 -0.41 -5.64 -4.61
CA GLU A 39 0.96 -5.15 -4.65
C GLU A 39 1.31 -4.54 -6.01
N LEU A 40 1.94 -3.37 -5.99
CA LEU A 40 2.56 -2.72 -7.14
C LEU A 40 3.99 -2.32 -6.76
N VAL A 41 4.98 -3.04 -7.31
CA VAL A 41 6.40 -2.89 -6.95
C VAL A 41 7.10 -1.89 -7.86
N GLY A 42 7.90 -1.02 -7.25
CA GLY A 42 8.76 -0.06 -7.93
C GLY A 42 8.07 1.28 -8.23
N ALA A 43 8.88 2.24 -8.67
CA ALA A 43 8.40 3.55 -9.12
C ALA A 43 7.77 3.42 -10.51
N GLN A 44 6.54 2.90 -10.54
CA GLN A 44 5.78 2.71 -11.77
C GLN A 44 5.28 4.05 -12.33
N PRO A 45 5.04 4.15 -13.66
CA PRO A 45 4.48 5.35 -14.25
C PRO A 45 3.00 5.51 -13.84
N PRO A 46 2.46 6.75 -13.81
CA PRO A 46 1.08 7.01 -13.38
C PRO A 46 0.00 6.12 -14.03
N PRO A 47 0.05 5.83 -15.36
CA PRO A 47 -0.97 4.97 -15.99
C PRO A 47 -1.07 3.57 -15.39
N LYS A 48 0.00 3.05 -14.77
CA LYS A 48 -0.04 1.74 -14.11
C LYS A 48 -0.82 1.78 -12.80
N PHE A 49 -0.80 2.92 -12.10
CA PHE A 49 -1.65 3.12 -10.93
C PHE A 49 -3.11 3.23 -11.34
N ASP A 50 -3.42 4.01 -12.38
CA ASP A 50 -4.78 4.18 -12.91
C ASP A 50 -5.40 2.80 -13.25
N GLU A 51 -4.66 1.95 -13.97
CA GLU A 51 -5.08 0.58 -14.30
C GLU A 51 -5.45 -0.24 -13.05
N VAL A 52 -4.56 -0.26 -12.04
CA VAL A 52 -4.80 -1.05 -10.81
C VAL A 52 -5.99 -0.48 -10.03
N ILE A 53 -6.12 0.85 -9.95
CA ILE A 53 -7.22 1.52 -9.24
C ILE A 53 -8.55 1.24 -9.93
N ASP A 54 -8.64 1.39 -11.24
CA ASP A 54 -9.86 1.16 -12.01
C ASP A 54 -10.35 -0.29 -11.86
N GLU A 55 -9.42 -1.25 -11.89
CA GLU A 55 -9.73 -2.65 -11.63
C GLU A 55 -10.27 -2.88 -10.21
N GLU A 56 -9.69 -2.24 -9.19
CA GLU A 56 -10.18 -2.36 -7.80
C GLU A 56 -11.55 -1.71 -7.61
N LEU A 57 -11.81 -0.58 -8.28
CA LEU A 57 -13.12 0.05 -8.29
C LEU A 57 -14.16 -0.84 -8.96
N ALA A 58 -13.82 -1.49 -10.08
CA ALA A 58 -14.71 -2.43 -10.76
C ALA A 58 -15.02 -3.65 -9.88
N ARG A 59 -14.01 -4.22 -9.19
CA ARG A 59 -14.21 -5.30 -8.22
C ARG A 59 -15.12 -4.89 -7.07
N ALA A 60 -14.90 -3.70 -6.49
CA ALA A 60 -15.73 -3.18 -5.42
C ALA A 60 -17.19 -2.99 -5.86
N GLN A 61 -17.42 -2.48 -7.07
CA GLN A 61 -18.77 -2.33 -7.64
C GLN A 61 -19.46 -3.68 -7.87
N ALA A 62 -18.73 -4.67 -8.39
CA ALA A 62 -19.25 -6.03 -8.56
C ALA A 62 -19.63 -6.67 -7.22
N ALA A 63 -18.79 -6.52 -6.20
CA ALA A 63 -19.06 -7.00 -4.85
C ALA A 63 -20.26 -6.28 -4.18
N ALA A 64 -20.49 -5.01 -4.52
CA ALA A 64 -21.60 -4.21 -4.01
C ALA A 64 -22.95 -4.45 -4.72
N SER A 65 -22.96 -5.06 -5.91
CA SER A 65 -24.17 -5.36 -6.69
C SER A 65 -24.45 -6.87 -6.88
N PRO A 66 -24.54 -7.69 -5.81
CA PRO A 66 -24.72 -9.14 -5.92
C PRO A 66 -26.09 -9.57 -6.49
N ARG A 67 -26.99 -8.65 -6.86
CA ARG A 67 -28.38 -8.95 -7.28
C ARG A 67 -28.60 -9.06 -8.80
N GLN A 68 -27.61 -8.75 -9.64
CA GLN A 68 -27.78 -8.75 -11.11
C GLN A 68 -27.26 -10.02 -11.80
N ALA A 69 -26.52 -10.89 -11.10
CA ALA A 69 -26.01 -12.15 -11.65
C ALA A 69 -27.00 -13.34 -11.52
N MET A 70 -28.22 -13.09 -11.02
CA MET A 70 -29.24 -14.12 -10.81
C MET A 70 -30.54 -13.72 -11.52
N LYS A 71 -30.44 -13.53 -12.84
CA LYS A 71 -31.56 -13.50 -13.78
C LYS A 71 -31.22 -14.39 -14.97
#